data_AF-A0A969AXM1-F1
#
_entry.id   AF-A0A969AXM1-F1
#
_cell.length_a   1.000
_cell.length_b   1.000
_cell.length_c   1.000
_cell.angle_alpha   90.00
_cell.angle_beta   90.00
_cell.angle_gamma   90.00
#
_symmetry.space_group_name_H-M   'P 1'
#
loop_
_entity.id
_entity.type
_entity.pdbx_description
1 polymer ?
#
loop_
_entity_poly.entity_id
_entity_poly.type
_entity_poly.pdbx_seq_one_letter_code
_entity_poly.pdbx_strand_id
1 'polypeptide(L)' 'MKGSRRELVKYRLDRATDTFDDSLILRKRQKWNSAVNRLYYAAFYAVSALLLDLIVEILD' A
#
# COMPACT_ATOMS: atom_id res chain seq x y z
N MET A 1 16.85 -12.86 10.87
CA MET A 1 16.28 -11.64 10.25
C MET A 1 15.20 -11.90 9.17
N LYS A 2 14.53 -13.07 9.10
CA LYS A 2 13.37 -13.26 8.19
C LYS A 2 12.06 -12.62 8.72
N GLY A 3 11.97 -12.30 10.03
CA GLY A 3 10.81 -11.63 10.63
C GLY A 3 10.56 -10.20 10.13
N SER A 4 11.60 -9.37 10.05
CA SER A 4 11.44 -7.93 9.75
C SER A 4 10.95 -7.61 8.35
N ARG A 5 11.26 -8.44 7.35
CA ARG A 5 10.85 -8.18 5.95
C ARG A 5 9.41 -8.61 5.68
N ARG A 6 8.97 -9.77 6.19
CA ARG A 6 7.56 -10.19 6.06
C ARG A 6 6.64 -9.26 6.85
N GLU A 7 7.09 -8.79 8.01
CA GLU A 7 6.45 -7.71 8.76
C GLU A 7 6.41 -6.41 7.97
N LEU A 8 7.48 -6.05 7.24
CA LEU A 8 7.50 -4.86 6.38
C LEU A 8 6.54 -4.98 5.19
N VAL A 9 6.46 -6.15 4.54
CA VAL A 9 5.49 -6.42 3.47
C VAL A 9 4.07 -6.27 4.02
N LYS A 10 3.77 -6.92 5.16
CA LYS A 10 2.47 -6.80 5.83
C LYS A 10 2.15 -5.34 6.17
N TYR A 11 3.10 -4.62 6.79
CA TYR A 11 2.93 -3.22 7.13
C TYR A 11 2.62 -2.35 5.90
N ARG A 12 3.28 -2.58 4.76
CA ARG A 12 2.99 -1.84 3.51
C ARG A 12 1.61 -2.17 2.95
N LEU A 13 1.18 -3.43 3.02
CA LEU A 13 -0.18 -3.82 2.63
C LEU A 13 -1.24 -3.21 3.54
N ASP A 14 -1.02 -3.22 4.87
CA ASP A 14 -1.90 -2.57 5.84
C ASP A 14 -2.03 -1.07 5.52
N ARG A 15 -0.90 -0.39 5.25
CA ARG A 15 -0.90 1.02 4.83
C ARG A 15 -1.60 1.26 3.49
N ALA A 16 -1.48 0.34 2.54
CA ALA A 16 -2.19 0.43 1.26
C ALA A 16 -3.72 0.39 1.46
N THR A 17 -4.19 -0.55 2.29
CA THR A 17 -5.61 -0.68 2.66
C THR A 17 -6.14 0.57 3.34
N ASP A 18 -5.47 1.04 4.40
CA ASP A 18 -5.89 2.24 5.13
C ASP A 18 -5.97 3.48 4.20
N THR A 19 -4.99 3.62 3.30
CA THR A 19 -4.93 4.73 2.35
C THR A 19 -6.04 4.64 1.30
N PHE A 20 -6.41 3.41 0.90
CA PHE A 20 -7.54 3.18 0.02
C PHE A 20 -8.87 3.55 0.70
N ASP A 21 -9.06 3.17 1.95
CA ASP A 21 -10.25 3.53 2.72
C ASP A 21 -10.39 5.04 2.91
N ASP A 22 -9.28 5.74 3.19
CA ASP A 22 -9.21 7.21 3.18
C ASP A 22 -9.70 7.78 1.84
N SER A 23 -9.29 7.19 0.71
CA SER A 23 -9.71 7.62 -0.62
C SER A 23 -11.24 7.47 -0.80
N LEU A 24 -11.84 6.42 -0.27
CA LEU A 24 -13.29 6.19 -0.33
C LEU A 24 -14.06 7.22 0.52
N ILE A 25 -13.54 7.60 1.68
CA ILE A 25 -14.11 8.65 2.53
C ILE A 25 -14.05 10.01 1.82
N LEU A 26 -12.90 10.35 1.23
CA LEU A 26 -12.71 11.59 0.49
C LEU A 26 -13.61 11.66 -0.75
N ARG A 27 -13.76 10.54 -1.46
CA ARG A 27 -14.68 10.38 -2.59
C ARG A 27 -16.12 10.67 -2.18
N LYS A 28 -16.58 10.11 -1.05
CA LYS A 28 -17.94 10.36 -0.51
C LYS A 28 -18.18 11.85 -0.20
N ARG A 29 -17.12 12.59 0.15
CA ARG A 29 -17.16 14.04 0.42
C ARG A 29 -16.87 14.90 -0.81
N GLN A 30 -16.84 14.31 -2.01
CA GLN A 30 -16.55 14.98 -3.29
C GLN A 30 -15.18 15.71 -3.31
N LYS A 31 -14.22 15.27 -2.48
CA LYS A 31 -12.85 15.79 -2.46
C LYS A 31 -11.99 15.03 -3.48
N TRP A 32 -12.32 15.18 -4.77
CA TRP A 32 -11.79 14.35 -5.86
C TRP A 32 -10.26 14.38 -5.98
N ASN A 33 -9.64 15.57 -5.93
CA ASN A 33 -8.18 15.69 -6.02
C ASN A 33 -7.48 14.94 -4.87
N SER A 34 -7.99 15.09 -3.64
CA SER A 34 -7.46 14.38 -2.48
C SER A 34 -7.73 12.88 -2.55
N ALA A 35 -8.91 12.47 -3.04
CA ALA A 35 -9.25 11.06 -3.22
C ALA A 35 -8.31 10.38 -4.22
N VAL A 36 -8.07 11.00 -5.38
CA VAL A 36 -7.13 10.48 -6.39
C VAL A 36 -5.70 10.43 -5.85
N ASN A 37 -5.27 11.45 -5.11
CA ASN A 37 -3.96 11.44 -4.46
C ASN A 37 -3.81 10.25 -3.50
N ARG A 38 -4.81 10.00 -2.65
CA ARG A 38 -4.79 8.83 -1.74
C ARG A 38 -4.84 7.51 -2.51
N LEU A 39 -5.64 7.41 -3.57
CA LEU A 39 -5.69 6.21 -4.40
C LEU A 39 -4.33 5.91 -5.05
N TYR A 40 -3.62 6.92 -5.54
CA TYR A 40 -2.25 6.78 -6.04
C TYR A 40 -1.30 6.22 -4.97
N TYR A 41 -1.33 6.76 -3.76
CA TYR A 41 -0.47 6.29 -2.68
C TYR A 41 -0.83 4.88 -2.19
N ALA A 42 -2.12 4.51 -2.20
CA ALA A 42 -2.55 3.14 -1.90
C ALA A 42 -1.93 2.15 -2.89
N ALA A 43 -2.02 2.44 -4.20
CA ALA A 43 -1.39 1.63 -5.24
C ALA A 43 0.14 1.60 -5.11
N PHE A 44 0.77 2.75 -4.82
CA PHE A 44 2.20 2.83 -4.58
C PHE A 44 2.65 1.91 -3.44
N TYR A 45 1.94 1.89 -2.31
CA TYR A 45 2.27 1.02 -1.18
C TYR A 45 2.06 -0.47 -1.51
N ALA A 46 0.99 -0.81 -2.23
CA ALA A 46 0.71 -2.18 -2.63
C ALA A 46 1.78 -2.73 -3.59
N VAL A 47 2.13 -1.99 -4.65
CA VAL A 47 3.20 -2.36 -5.59
C VAL A 47 4.55 -2.43 -4.87
N SER A 48 4.80 -1.48 -3.96
CA SER A 48 5.99 -1.47 -3.11
C SER A 48 6.09 -2.68 -2.17
N ALA A 49 4.97 -3.28 -1.78
CA ALA A 49 4.94 -4.53 -1.01
C ALA A 49 5.22 -5.73 -1.92
N LEU A 50 4.59 -5.77 -3.10
CA LEU A 50 4.79 -6.82 -4.10
C LEU A 50 6.25 -6.92 -4.55
N LEU A 51 6.89 -5.79 -4.87
CA LEU A 51 8.30 -5.77 -5.27
C LEU A 51 9.22 -6.28 -4.15
N LEU A 52 8.92 -5.95 -2.89
CA LEU A 52 9.70 -6.43 -1.75
C LEU A 52 9.56 -7.94 -1.55
N ASP A 53 8.39 -8.50 -1.83
CA ASP A 53 8.13 -9.94 -1.73
C ASP A 53 8.76 -10.69 -2.91
N LEU A 54 8.63 -10.17 -4.13
CA LEU A 54 9.20 -10.79 -5.34
C LEU A 54 10.74 -10.84 -5.31
N ILE A 55 11.40 -9.82 -4.76
CA ILE A 55 12.86 -9.84 -4.56
C ILE A 55 13.29 -11.01 -3.65
N VAL A 56 12.40 -11.51 -2.77
CA VAL A 56 12.69 -12.68 -1.92
C VAL A 56 12.67 -13.97 -2.73
N GLU A 57 11.69 -14.16 -3.62
CA GLU A 57 11.59 -15.38 -4.44
C GLU A 57 12.76 -15.58 -5.42
N ILE A 58 13.44 -14.51 -5.81
CA ILE A 58 14.59 -14.59 -6.73
C ILE A 58 15.90 -14.92 -6.00
N LEU A 59 15.98 -14.64 -4.69
CA LEU A 59 17.22 -14.75 -3.90
C LEU A 59 17.24 -15.93 -2.91
N ASP A 60 16.09 -16.53 -2.61
CA ASP A 60 15.96 -17.82 -1.88
C ASP A 60 15.94 -18.99 -2.90
#